data_AF-A0A2E2TWY7-F1
#
_entry.id   AF-A0A2E2TWY7-F1
#
_cell.length_a   1.000
_cell.length_b   1.000
_cell.length_c   1.000
_cell.angle_alpha   90.00
_cell.angle_beta   90.00
_cell.angle_gamma   90.00
#
_symmetry.space_group_name_H-M   'P 1'
#
loop_
_entity.id
_entity.type
_entity.pdbx_description
1 polymer ?
#
loop_
_entity_poly.entity_id
_entity_poly.type
_entity_poly.pdbx_seq_one_letter_code
_entity_poly.pdbx_strand_id
1 'polypeptide(L)'
;MTKVISFIFSALMAISPFAMAHTDGDAIHAIKQSWVEAKYEKKGKEQAHAFELLLEDIARLRQESDLPVAVLDCWEGTSLSSYASAVGGTRALSMVKKARGLLENALSADEQVEDGLALGVLGTLYHKVPSWPIAYRDDKKAQRFLKKALDVSPESAHTQFYYAEYLASKGEKEEAIDRLYGALDAAHQSEDVFAQARGLEIEEALNKLGG
;
A
#
# COMPACT_ATOMS: atom_id res chain seq x y z
N MET A 1 -17.04 -68.86 -42.30
CA MET A 1 -16.60 -68.38 -40.97
C MET A 1 -15.12 -68.00 -41.04
N THR A 2 -14.77 -66.72 -41.19
CA THR A 2 -13.50 -66.17 -40.67
C THR A 2 -13.64 -64.66 -40.51
N LYS A 3 -13.22 -64.16 -39.34
CA LYS A 3 -13.57 -62.86 -38.75
C LYS A 3 -12.71 -61.71 -39.30
N VAL A 4 -13.33 -60.55 -39.51
CA VAL A 4 -12.65 -59.27 -39.76
C VAL A 4 -12.14 -58.73 -38.42
N ILE A 5 -10.84 -58.46 -38.32
CA ILE A 5 -10.24 -57.83 -37.14
C ILE A 5 -10.19 -56.32 -37.42
N SER A 6 -11.03 -55.57 -36.71
CA SER A 6 -11.04 -54.11 -36.70
C SER A 6 -10.02 -53.62 -35.68
N PHE A 7 -9.05 -52.80 -36.11
CA PHE A 7 -8.15 -52.06 -35.22
C PHE A 7 -8.72 -50.66 -35.02
N ILE A 8 -9.25 -50.40 -33.81
CA ILE A 8 -9.66 -49.06 -33.38
C ILE A 8 -8.45 -48.39 -32.73
N PHE A 9 -7.94 -47.34 -33.35
CA PHE A 9 -6.87 -46.50 -32.82
C PHE A 9 -7.51 -45.40 -31.95
N SER A 10 -7.62 -45.62 -30.64
CA SER A 10 -8.05 -44.57 -29.70
C SER A 10 -6.88 -43.63 -29.43
N ALA A 11 -6.92 -42.44 -30.03
CA ALA A 11 -6.04 -41.33 -29.67
C ALA A 11 -6.53 -40.70 -28.36
N LEU A 12 -5.78 -40.91 -27.28
CA LEU A 12 -6.02 -40.27 -25.99
C LEU A 12 -5.47 -38.83 -26.05
N MET A 13 -6.33 -37.85 -26.29
CA MET A 13 -5.97 -36.43 -26.15
C MET A 13 -5.73 -36.12 -24.67
N ALA A 14 -4.47 -35.94 -24.29
CA ALA A 14 -4.10 -35.39 -23.00
C ALA A 14 -4.56 -33.93 -22.95
N ILE A 15 -5.66 -33.67 -22.23
CA ILE A 15 -6.06 -32.33 -21.85
C ILE A 15 -5.02 -31.86 -20.83
N SER A 16 -4.05 -31.08 -21.28
CA SER A 16 -3.12 -30.41 -20.36
C SER A 16 -3.93 -29.41 -19.53
N PRO A 17 -3.81 -29.41 -18.20
CA PRO A 17 -4.41 -28.35 -17.41
C PRO A 17 -3.73 -27.05 -17.83
N PHE A 18 -4.51 -26.09 -18.30
CA PHE A 18 -4.07 -24.72 -18.47
C PHE A 18 -3.68 -24.24 -17.07
N ALA A 19 -2.38 -24.16 -16.78
CA ALA A 19 -1.92 -23.47 -15.59
C ALA A 19 -2.36 -22.01 -15.75
N MET A 20 -3.30 -21.55 -14.93
CA MET A 20 -3.63 -20.13 -14.89
C MET A 20 -2.39 -19.42 -14.36
N ALA A 21 -1.66 -18.74 -15.25
CA ALA A 21 -0.60 -17.85 -14.85
C ALA A 21 -1.26 -16.73 -14.02
N HIS A 22 -0.91 -16.62 -12.74
CA HIS A 22 -1.25 -15.45 -11.95
C HIS A 22 -0.59 -14.24 -12.60
N THR A 23 -1.37 -13.20 -12.87
CA THR A 23 -0.85 -11.97 -13.46
C THR A 23 -0.23 -11.09 -12.37
N ASP A 24 0.66 -10.18 -12.75
CA ASP A 24 1.20 -9.15 -11.85
C ASP A 24 0.08 -8.36 -11.16
N GLY A 25 -1.03 -8.11 -11.87
CA GLY A 25 -2.22 -7.45 -11.32
C GLY A 25 -2.86 -8.24 -10.17
N ASP A 26 -2.95 -9.57 -10.27
CA ASP A 26 -3.50 -10.41 -9.22
C ASP A 26 -2.63 -10.38 -7.96
N ALA A 27 -1.31 -10.36 -8.13
CA ALA A 27 -0.37 -10.31 -7.01
C ALA A 27 -0.42 -8.96 -6.27
N ILE A 28 -0.45 -7.84 -7.00
CA ILE A 28 -0.58 -6.50 -6.39
C ILE A 28 -1.94 -6.36 -5.69
N HIS A 29 -3.02 -6.85 -6.32
CA HIS A 29 -4.34 -6.86 -5.69
C HIS A 29 -4.35 -7.65 -4.38
N ALA A 30 -3.70 -8.82 -4.35
CA ALA A 30 -3.57 -9.62 -3.13
C ALA A 30 -2.80 -8.87 -2.03
N ILE A 31 -1.69 -8.20 -2.36
CA ILE A 31 -0.95 -7.35 -1.41
C ILE A 31 -1.86 -6.26 -0.81
N LYS A 32 -2.60 -5.54 -1.68
CA LYS A 32 -3.53 -4.48 -1.26
C LYS A 32 -4.59 -5.02 -0.32
N GLN A 33 -5.19 -6.16 -0.66
CA GLN A 33 -6.22 -6.79 0.17
C GLN A 33 -5.67 -7.24 1.54
N SER A 34 -4.50 -7.89 1.57
CA SER A 34 -3.86 -8.29 2.83
C SER A 34 -3.46 -7.08 3.68
N TRP A 35 -3.06 -5.97 3.05
CA TRP A 35 -2.80 -4.73 3.77
C TRP A 35 -4.07 -4.18 4.42
N VAL A 36 -5.19 -4.15 3.70
CA VAL A 36 -6.51 -3.71 4.21
C VAL A 36 -6.95 -4.56 5.39
N GLU A 37 -6.85 -5.89 5.27
CA GLU A 37 -7.19 -6.82 6.35
C GLU A 37 -6.31 -6.56 7.60
N ALA A 38 -4.99 -6.49 7.42
CA ALA A 38 -4.06 -6.25 8.52
C ALA A 38 -4.32 -4.89 9.19
N LYS A 39 -4.57 -3.84 8.41
CA LYS A 39 -4.73 -2.47 8.91
C LYS A 39 -6.08 -2.22 9.59
N TYR A 40 -7.18 -2.72 9.04
CA TYR A 40 -8.53 -2.31 9.47
C TYR A 40 -9.34 -3.42 10.12
N GLU A 41 -9.14 -4.68 9.72
CA GLU A 41 -9.95 -5.81 10.22
C GLU A 41 -9.34 -6.47 11.45
N LYS A 42 -8.01 -6.42 11.60
CA LYS A 42 -7.31 -6.98 12.77
C LYS A 42 -6.97 -5.91 13.80
N LYS A 43 -6.77 -6.32 15.05
CA LYS A 43 -6.32 -5.45 16.15
C LYS A 43 -5.28 -6.13 17.04
N GLY A 44 -4.45 -5.33 17.70
CA GLY A 44 -3.48 -5.81 18.69
C GLY A 44 -2.51 -6.85 18.11
N LYS A 45 -2.41 -8.02 18.75
CA LYS A 45 -1.48 -9.08 18.33
C LYS A 45 -1.82 -9.67 16.96
N GLU A 46 -3.10 -9.78 16.63
CA GLU A 46 -3.54 -10.31 15.33
C GLU A 46 -3.16 -9.35 14.20
N GLN A 47 -3.26 -8.04 14.44
CA GLN A 47 -2.80 -7.02 13.49
C GLN A 47 -1.30 -7.10 13.26
N ALA A 48 -0.51 -7.24 14.32
CA ALA A 48 0.93 -7.40 14.21
C ALA A 48 1.30 -8.65 13.39
N HIS A 49 0.65 -9.78 13.67
CA HIS A 49 0.88 -11.03 12.95
C HIS A 49 0.46 -10.94 11.48
N ALA A 50 -0.68 -10.31 11.17
CA ALA A 50 -1.12 -10.10 9.80
C ALA A 50 -0.12 -9.28 8.96
N PHE A 51 0.48 -8.24 9.55
CA PHE A 51 1.56 -7.49 8.89
C PHE A 51 2.84 -8.32 8.72
N GLU A 52 3.17 -9.23 9.65
CA GLU A 52 4.30 -10.14 9.49
C GLU A 52 4.10 -11.07 8.29
N LEU A 53 2.92 -11.69 8.18
CA LEU A 53 2.57 -12.54 7.04
C LEU A 53 2.60 -11.77 5.72
N LEU A 54 2.04 -10.56 5.67
CA LEU A 54 2.11 -9.70 4.49
C LEU A 54 3.55 -9.40 4.06
N LEU A 55 4.44 -9.13 5.01
CA LEU A 55 5.86 -8.88 4.70
C LEU A 55 6.59 -10.13 4.21
N GLU A 56 6.22 -11.32 4.71
CA GLU A 56 6.72 -12.60 4.20
C GLU A 56 6.24 -12.86 2.77
N ASP A 57 4.97 -12.55 2.47
CA ASP A 57 4.42 -12.68 1.13
C ASP A 57 5.09 -11.74 0.12
N ILE A 58 5.31 -10.47 0.49
CA ILE A 58 6.05 -9.53 -0.36
C ILE A 58 7.49 -10.02 -0.59
N ALA A 59 8.15 -10.56 0.44
CA ALA A 59 9.50 -11.11 0.31
C ALA A 59 9.57 -12.34 -0.60
N ARG A 60 8.52 -13.18 -0.59
CA ARG A 60 8.37 -14.31 -1.49
C ARG A 60 8.12 -13.86 -2.93
N LEU A 61 7.19 -12.93 -3.15
CA LEU A 61 6.91 -12.35 -4.47
C LEU A 61 8.16 -11.73 -5.10
N ARG A 62 9.01 -11.08 -4.30
CA ARG A 62 10.30 -10.55 -4.77
C ARG A 62 11.24 -11.60 -5.35
N GLN A 63 11.13 -12.87 -4.92
CA GLN A 63 11.96 -13.97 -5.41
C GLN A 63 11.29 -14.75 -6.56
N GLU A 64 9.97 -14.80 -6.57
CA GLU A 64 9.18 -15.71 -7.41
C GLU A 64 8.45 -15.02 -8.57
N SER A 65 8.37 -13.69 -8.60
CA SER A 65 7.66 -12.92 -9.62
C SER A 65 8.56 -11.91 -10.33
N ASP A 66 8.10 -11.42 -11.48
CA ASP A 66 8.75 -10.36 -12.28
C ASP A 66 8.20 -8.96 -11.93
N LEU A 67 7.54 -8.81 -10.76
CA LEU A 67 6.97 -7.54 -10.32
C LEU A 67 8.04 -6.43 -10.25
N PRO A 68 7.70 -5.19 -10.66
CA PRO A 68 8.66 -4.09 -10.59
C PRO A 68 9.18 -3.86 -9.17
N VAL A 69 10.50 -3.68 -9.03
CA VAL A 69 11.13 -3.42 -7.74
C VAL A 69 10.54 -2.19 -7.05
N ALA A 70 10.15 -1.17 -7.81
CA ALA A 70 9.51 0.04 -7.28
C ALA A 70 8.20 -0.29 -6.55
N VAL A 71 7.38 -1.17 -7.14
CA VAL A 71 6.08 -1.57 -6.59
C VAL A 71 6.28 -2.38 -5.31
N LEU A 72 7.19 -3.37 -5.33
CA LEU A 72 7.51 -4.18 -4.16
C LEU A 72 8.06 -3.33 -3.00
N ASP A 73 8.98 -2.41 -3.29
CA ASP A 73 9.54 -1.51 -2.29
C ASP A 73 8.49 -0.52 -1.74
N CYS A 74 7.59 -0.02 -2.59
CA CYS A 74 6.47 0.84 -2.18
C CYS A 74 5.55 0.11 -1.19
N TRP A 75 5.11 -1.11 -1.50
CA TRP A 75 4.21 -1.88 -0.66
C TRP A 75 4.88 -2.40 0.61
N GLU A 76 6.14 -2.83 0.55
CA GLU A 76 6.90 -3.25 1.73
C GLU A 76 7.09 -2.05 2.69
N GLY A 77 7.46 -0.89 2.16
CA GLY A 77 7.62 0.34 2.93
C GLY A 77 6.31 0.82 3.56
N THR A 78 5.21 0.80 2.81
CA THR A 78 3.86 1.15 3.29
C THR A 78 3.38 0.21 4.38
N SER A 79 3.63 -1.09 4.23
CA SER A 79 3.29 -2.12 5.21
C SER A 79 4.11 -1.95 6.50
N LEU A 80 5.42 -1.71 6.40
CA LEU A 80 6.28 -1.45 7.55
C LEU A 80 5.90 -0.17 8.30
N SER A 81 5.53 0.90 7.59
CA SER A 81 5.05 2.15 8.20
C SER A 81 3.77 1.92 9.01
N SER A 82 2.84 1.14 8.45
CA SER A 82 1.56 0.80 9.09
C SER A 82 1.79 -0.12 10.29
N TYR A 83 2.64 -1.13 10.12
CA TYR A 83 2.98 -2.07 11.18
C TYR A 83 3.67 -1.36 12.36
N ALA A 84 4.62 -0.46 12.08
CA ALA A 84 5.28 0.35 13.10
C ALA A 84 4.29 1.17 13.93
N SER A 85 3.26 1.73 13.28
CA SER A 85 2.21 2.48 13.96
C SER A 85 1.35 1.60 14.87
N ALA A 86 1.14 0.33 14.50
CA ALA A 86 0.37 -0.62 15.29
C ALA A 86 1.12 -1.12 16.55
N VAL A 87 2.44 -1.36 16.47
CA VAL A 87 3.21 -1.95 17.58
C VAL A 87 3.92 -0.95 18.47
N GLY A 88 4.31 0.22 17.93
CA GLY A 88 5.09 1.21 18.67
C GLY A 88 6.43 0.70 19.23
N GLY A 89 6.96 1.43 20.21
CA GLY A 89 8.20 1.06 20.92
C GLY A 89 9.46 1.02 20.04
N THR A 90 10.48 0.30 20.51
CA THR A 90 11.78 0.20 19.84
C THR A 90 11.71 -0.56 18.52
N ARG A 91 10.79 -1.53 18.40
CA ARG A 91 10.55 -2.29 17.16
C ARG A 91 10.00 -1.38 16.05
N ALA A 92 9.10 -0.46 16.37
CA ALA A 92 8.62 0.53 15.41
C ALA A 92 9.75 1.41 14.85
N LEU A 93 10.77 1.74 15.66
CA LEU A 93 11.86 2.60 15.22
C LEU A 93 12.72 1.97 14.10
N SER A 94 13.03 0.68 14.20
CA SER A 94 13.75 -0.01 13.13
C SER A 94 12.88 -0.16 11.88
N MET A 95 11.58 -0.41 12.06
CA MET A 95 10.61 -0.52 10.96
C MET A 95 10.50 0.78 10.16
N VAL A 96 10.32 1.93 10.81
CA VAL A 96 10.21 3.22 10.09
C VAL A 96 11.52 3.56 9.35
N LYS A 97 12.69 3.23 9.91
CA LYS A 97 13.98 3.42 9.22
C LYS A 97 14.09 2.53 7.98
N LYS A 98 13.67 1.26 8.06
CA LYS A 98 13.61 0.35 6.90
C LYS A 98 12.60 0.84 5.87
N ALA A 99 11.41 1.24 6.31
CA ALA A 99 10.36 1.79 5.46
C ALA A 99 10.85 3.00 4.66
N ARG A 100 11.55 3.94 5.30
CA ARG A 100 12.16 5.09 4.61
C ARG A 100 13.07 4.66 3.47
N GLY A 101 13.99 3.73 3.72
CA GLY A 101 14.94 3.27 2.71
C GLY A 101 14.25 2.58 1.52
N LEU A 102 13.24 1.75 1.79
CA LEU A 102 12.43 1.12 0.75
C LEU A 102 11.68 2.15 -0.08
N LEU A 103 11.02 3.12 0.56
CA LEU A 103 10.28 4.17 -0.16
C LEU A 103 11.24 5.06 -0.97
N GLU A 104 12.42 5.37 -0.46
CA GLU A 104 13.46 6.11 -1.20
C GLU A 104 13.96 5.31 -2.42
N ASN A 105 14.12 3.99 -2.29
CA ASN A 105 14.46 3.11 -3.41
C ASN A 105 13.33 3.04 -4.44
N ALA A 106 12.07 2.91 -3.99
CA ALA A 106 10.90 2.90 -4.85
C ALA A 106 10.84 4.16 -5.71
N LEU A 107 10.99 5.33 -5.09
CA LEU A 107 11.00 6.62 -5.79
C LEU A 107 12.21 6.81 -6.72
N SER A 108 13.34 6.16 -6.41
CA SER A 108 14.52 6.19 -7.29
C SER A 108 14.32 5.34 -8.54
N ALA A 109 13.54 4.26 -8.43
CA ALA A 109 13.21 3.37 -9.55
C ALA A 109 12.03 3.91 -10.39
N ASP A 110 10.99 4.39 -9.73
CA ASP A 110 9.83 5.06 -10.33
C ASP A 110 9.23 6.05 -9.33
N GLU A 111 9.36 7.34 -9.63
CA GLU A 111 8.87 8.42 -8.77
C GLU A 111 7.34 8.50 -8.71
N GLN A 112 6.64 7.93 -9.69
CA GLN A 112 5.18 7.94 -9.79
C GLN A 112 4.55 6.63 -9.32
N VAL A 113 5.34 5.69 -8.81
CA VAL A 113 4.90 4.34 -8.45
C VAL A 113 3.64 4.36 -7.56
N GLU A 114 2.67 3.52 -7.92
CA GLU A 114 1.37 3.40 -7.24
C GLU A 114 0.69 4.77 -7.06
N ASP A 115 0.60 5.54 -8.15
CA ASP A 115 -0.03 6.87 -8.20
C ASP A 115 0.51 7.84 -7.15
N GLY A 116 1.82 7.80 -6.91
CA GLY A 116 2.50 8.66 -5.94
C GLY A 116 2.33 8.21 -4.48
N LEU A 117 1.86 6.99 -4.23
CA LEU A 117 1.74 6.43 -2.88
C LEU A 117 3.05 6.51 -2.10
N ALA A 118 4.18 6.16 -2.74
CA ALA A 118 5.48 6.19 -2.08
C ALA A 118 5.86 7.61 -1.61
N LEU A 119 5.52 8.65 -2.39
CA LEU A 119 5.72 10.05 -1.99
C LEU A 119 4.87 10.40 -0.77
N GLY A 120 3.59 10.02 -0.78
CA GLY A 120 2.65 10.28 0.31
C GLY A 120 3.06 9.64 1.63
N VAL A 121 3.43 8.36 1.61
CA VAL A 121 3.87 7.61 2.80
C VAL A 121 5.20 8.15 3.31
N LEU A 122 6.16 8.41 2.42
CA LEU A 122 7.47 8.94 2.82
C LEU A 122 7.33 10.34 3.44
N GLY A 123 6.51 11.20 2.84
CA GLY A 123 6.18 12.51 3.39
C GLY A 123 5.55 12.43 4.79
N THR A 124 4.61 11.51 4.97
CA THR A 124 3.97 11.23 6.27
C THR A 124 4.98 10.76 7.31
N LEU A 125 5.90 9.87 6.95
CA LEU A 125 6.96 9.41 7.84
C LEU A 125 7.88 10.55 8.26
N TYR A 126 8.35 11.37 7.32
CA TYR A 126 9.17 12.55 7.64
C TYR A 126 8.45 13.54 8.57
N HIS A 127 7.13 13.58 8.56
CA HIS A 127 6.35 14.44 9.44
C HIS A 127 6.14 13.85 10.84
N LYS A 128 5.77 12.56 10.93
CA LYS A 128 5.22 11.94 12.15
C LYS A 128 6.24 11.21 13.02
N VAL A 129 7.38 10.75 12.49
CA VAL A 129 8.40 10.06 13.31
C VAL A 129 9.11 11.04 14.26
N PRO A 130 9.82 10.57 15.30
CA PRO A 130 10.62 11.43 16.16
C PRO A 130 11.75 12.18 15.42
N SER A 131 12.17 13.31 15.99
CA SER A 131 13.32 14.06 15.48
C SER A 131 14.66 13.33 15.68
N TRP A 132 15.71 13.85 15.05
CA TRP A 132 17.08 13.46 15.33
C TRP A 132 17.43 13.68 16.82
N PRO A 133 18.21 12.79 17.47
CA PRO A 133 18.96 11.65 16.91
C PRO A 133 18.19 10.32 16.89
N ILE A 134 16.93 10.29 17.34
CA ILE A 134 16.18 9.04 17.49
C ILE A 134 15.75 8.49 16.12
N ALA A 135 15.06 9.32 15.34
CA ALA A 135 14.66 9.02 13.97
C ALA A 135 15.06 10.18 13.03
N TYR A 136 14.18 10.57 12.11
CA TYR A 136 14.53 11.40 10.97
C TYR A 136 13.46 12.44 10.61
N ARG A 137 12.67 12.91 11.59
CA ARG A 137 11.68 13.95 11.34
C ARG A 137 12.28 15.15 10.62
N ASP A 138 11.65 15.57 9.54
CA ASP A 138 12.00 16.74 8.75
C ASP A 138 10.73 17.27 8.06
N ASP A 139 10.09 18.26 8.70
CA ASP A 139 8.82 18.83 8.22
C ASP A 139 8.96 19.52 6.84
N LYS A 140 10.17 19.98 6.46
CA LYS A 140 10.40 20.58 5.14
C LYS A 140 10.41 19.51 4.06
N LYS A 141 11.07 18.37 4.32
CA LYS A 141 11.00 17.19 3.43
C LYS A 141 9.59 16.64 3.37
N ALA A 142 8.90 16.55 4.50
CA ALA A 142 7.50 16.11 4.54
C ALA A 142 6.63 16.93 3.59
N GLN A 143 6.66 18.26 3.71
CA GLN A 143 5.88 19.14 2.84
C GLN A 143 6.21 18.95 1.36
N ARG A 144 7.49 18.82 1.03
CA ARG A 144 7.94 18.61 -0.36
C ARG A 144 7.40 17.32 -0.95
N PHE A 145 7.52 16.21 -0.22
CA PHE A 145 7.02 14.92 -0.69
C PHE A 145 5.49 14.91 -0.79
N LEU A 146 4.78 15.45 0.20
CA LEU A 146 3.32 15.46 0.20
C LEU A 146 2.75 16.35 -0.92
N LYS A 147 3.34 17.52 -1.17
CA LYS A 147 2.96 18.35 -2.32
C LYS A 147 3.23 17.63 -3.64
N LYS A 148 4.38 16.97 -3.76
CA LYS A 148 4.71 16.22 -4.97
C LYS A 148 3.78 15.02 -5.19
N ALA A 149 3.34 14.35 -4.12
CA ALA A 149 2.33 13.30 -4.20
C ALA A 149 1.02 13.83 -4.79
N LEU A 150 0.59 15.02 -4.34
CA LEU A 150 -0.59 15.70 -4.88
C LEU A 150 -0.41 16.13 -6.34
N ASP A 151 0.79 16.59 -6.73
CA ASP A 151 1.08 16.92 -8.12
C ASP A 151 1.01 15.68 -9.04
N VAL A 152 1.42 14.51 -8.53
CA VAL A 152 1.39 13.23 -9.28
C VAL A 152 -0.05 12.72 -9.45
N SER A 153 -0.84 12.72 -8.36
CA SER A 153 -2.20 12.22 -8.39
C SER A 153 -3.12 13.14 -7.58
N PRO A 154 -3.60 14.26 -8.16
CA PRO A 154 -4.32 15.29 -7.42
C PRO A 154 -5.68 14.83 -6.91
N GLU A 155 -6.31 13.89 -7.61
CA GLU A 155 -7.65 13.37 -7.31
C GLU A 155 -7.62 12.02 -6.58
N SER A 156 -6.44 11.51 -6.21
CA SER A 156 -6.36 10.25 -5.46
C SER A 156 -6.76 10.43 -4.01
N ALA A 157 -7.54 9.47 -3.50
CA ALA A 157 -7.94 9.42 -2.10
C ALA A 157 -6.74 9.50 -1.14
N HIS A 158 -5.63 8.82 -1.46
CA HIS A 158 -4.49 8.74 -0.54
C HIS A 158 -3.67 10.03 -0.52
N THR A 159 -3.41 10.64 -1.68
CA THR A 159 -2.58 11.86 -1.78
C THR A 159 -3.30 13.05 -1.15
N GLN A 160 -4.61 13.18 -1.40
CA GLN A 160 -5.45 14.19 -0.74
C GLN A 160 -5.51 13.96 0.77
N PHE A 161 -5.74 12.72 1.21
CA PHE A 161 -5.78 12.37 2.64
C PHE A 161 -4.46 12.71 3.36
N TYR A 162 -3.31 12.29 2.82
CA TYR A 162 -2.02 12.53 3.46
C TYR A 162 -1.69 14.02 3.53
N TYR A 163 -2.00 14.79 2.49
CA TYR A 163 -1.80 16.23 2.53
C TYR A 163 -2.78 16.92 3.49
N ALA A 164 -4.02 16.46 3.57
CA ALA A 164 -5.00 16.98 4.51
C ALA A 164 -4.60 16.73 5.97
N GLU A 165 -4.09 15.54 6.31
CA GLU A 165 -3.55 15.26 7.65
C GLU A 165 -2.38 16.19 7.99
N TYR A 166 -1.52 16.49 7.01
CA TYR A 166 -0.44 17.45 7.20
C TYR A 166 -0.96 18.88 7.40
N LEU A 167 -1.93 19.34 6.60
CA LEU A 167 -2.57 20.65 6.79
C LEU A 167 -3.20 20.78 8.18
N ALA A 168 -3.96 19.76 8.59
CA ALA A 168 -4.59 19.70 9.90
C ALA A 168 -3.55 19.82 11.03
N SER A 169 -2.41 19.14 10.91
CA SER A 169 -1.33 19.23 11.91
C SER A 169 -0.62 20.58 11.94
N LYS A 170 -0.76 21.39 10.87
CA LYS A 170 -0.28 22.78 10.79
C LYS A 170 -1.32 23.81 11.23
N GLY A 171 -2.53 23.38 11.57
CA GLY A 171 -3.63 24.26 11.97
C GLY A 171 -4.45 24.81 10.80
N GLU A 172 -4.15 24.39 9.57
CA GLU A 172 -4.88 24.78 8.35
C GLU A 172 -6.16 23.93 8.21
N LYS A 173 -7.06 24.08 9.19
CA LYS A 173 -8.21 23.19 9.41
C LYS A 173 -9.22 23.23 8.25
N GLU A 174 -9.50 24.41 7.72
CA GLU A 174 -10.48 24.61 6.64
C GLU A 174 -10.01 23.90 5.36
N GLU A 175 -8.78 24.17 4.91
CA GLU A 175 -8.21 23.51 3.73
C GLU A 175 -8.07 21.99 3.94
N ALA A 176 -7.75 21.54 5.16
CA ALA A 176 -7.70 20.12 5.48
C ALA A 176 -9.07 19.45 5.31
N ILE A 177 -10.15 20.07 5.79
CA ILE A 177 -11.52 19.52 5.65
C ILE A 177 -11.92 19.46 4.18
N ASP A 178 -11.68 20.51 3.40
CA ASP A 178 -12.00 20.53 1.97
C ASP A 178 -11.31 19.38 1.22
N ARG A 179 -10.03 19.14 1.52
CA ARG A 179 -9.26 18.03 0.93
C ARG A 179 -9.74 16.66 1.43
N LEU A 180 -10.19 16.54 2.67
CA LEU A 180 -10.75 15.27 3.17
C LEU A 180 -12.07 14.92 2.48
N TYR A 181 -12.91 15.91 2.17
CA TYR A 181 -14.13 15.65 1.39
C TYR A 181 -13.82 15.19 -0.03
N GLY A 182 -12.85 15.81 -0.70
CA GLY A 182 -12.37 15.32 -2.00
C GLY A 182 -11.79 13.91 -1.91
N ALA A 183 -10.99 13.62 -0.87
CA ALA A 183 -10.43 12.29 -0.64
C ALA A 183 -11.52 11.23 -0.42
N LEU A 184 -12.59 11.59 0.30
CA LEU A 184 -13.71 10.69 0.59
C LEU A 184 -14.49 10.37 -0.68
N ASP A 185 -14.77 11.38 -1.52
CA ASP A 185 -15.43 11.18 -2.80
C ASP A 185 -14.60 10.28 -3.73
N ALA A 186 -13.30 10.53 -3.82
CA ALA A 186 -12.37 9.69 -4.58
C ALA A 186 -12.33 8.24 -4.05
N ALA A 187 -12.37 8.05 -2.73
CA ALA A 187 -12.38 6.71 -2.12
C ALA A 187 -13.66 5.94 -2.48
N HIS A 188 -14.83 6.61 -2.45
CA HIS A 188 -16.11 5.98 -2.79
C HIS A 188 -16.23 5.60 -4.26
N GLN A 189 -15.58 6.34 -5.16
CA GLN A 189 -15.62 6.11 -6.59
C GLN A 189 -14.55 5.11 -7.07
N SER A 190 -13.52 4.84 -6.27
CA SER A 190 -12.42 3.98 -6.66
C SER A 190 -12.84 2.51 -6.72
N GLU A 191 -12.31 1.76 -7.70
CA GLU A 191 -12.38 0.30 -7.76
C GLU A 191 -11.19 -0.37 -7.03
N ASP A 192 -10.20 0.42 -6.61
CA ASP A 192 -9.03 -0.06 -5.88
C ASP A 192 -9.36 -0.25 -4.40
N VAL A 193 -9.22 -1.49 -3.90
CA VAL A 193 -9.57 -1.87 -2.51
C VAL A 193 -8.81 -1.06 -1.46
N PHE A 194 -7.58 -0.65 -1.76
CA PHE A 194 -6.76 0.14 -0.85
C PHE A 194 -7.25 1.60 -0.78
N ALA A 195 -7.73 2.16 -1.88
CA ALA A 195 -8.37 3.48 -1.90
C ALA A 195 -9.72 3.47 -1.19
N GLN A 196 -10.58 2.48 -1.46
CA GLN A 196 -11.86 2.33 -0.79
C GLN A 196 -11.72 2.23 0.73
N ALA A 197 -10.80 1.38 1.20
CA ALA A 197 -10.59 1.16 2.63
C ALA A 197 -10.09 2.41 3.38
N ARG A 198 -9.46 3.35 2.68
CA ARG A 198 -9.04 4.64 3.25
C ARG A 198 -10.23 5.50 3.70
N GLY A 199 -11.42 5.30 3.14
CA GLY A 199 -12.64 6.01 3.54
C GLY A 199 -12.85 6.02 5.06
N LEU A 200 -12.51 4.93 5.75
CA LEU A 200 -12.58 4.82 7.22
C LEU A 200 -11.69 5.85 7.94
N GLU A 201 -10.43 6.03 7.50
CA GLU A 201 -9.51 7.00 8.10
C GLU A 201 -9.90 8.44 7.75
N ILE A 202 -10.46 8.65 6.55
CA ILE A 202 -10.93 9.96 6.10
C ILE A 202 -12.14 10.42 6.91
N GLU A 203 -13.13 9.55 7.11
CA GLU A 203 -14.29 9.83 7.96
C GLU A 203 -13.89 10.08 9.41
N GLU A 204 -12.94 9.31 9.95
CA GLU A 204 -12.41 9.55 11.29
C GLU A 204 -11.74 10.93 11.41
N ALA A 205 -10.96 11.33 10.40
CA ALA A 205 -10.32 12.63 10.35
C ALA A 205 -11.35 13.78 10.24
N LEU A 206 -12.37 13.63 9.39
CA LEU A 206 -13.47 14.59 9.25
C LEU A 206 -14.23 14.75 10.57
N ASN A 207 -14.52 13.67 11.28
CA ASN A 207 -15.20 13.73 12.57
C ASN A 207 -14.37 14.45 13.64
N LYS A 208 -13.05 14.23 13.66
CA LYS A 208 -12.14 14.91 14.59
C LYS A 208 -12.00 16.40 14.32
N LEU A 209 -12.08 16.80 13.04
CA LEU A 209 -11.98 18.21 12.65
C LEU A 209 -13.35 18.89 12.65
N GLY A 210 -14.45 18.22 12.37
CA GLY A 210 -15.79 18.82 12.37
C GLY A 210 -16.36 19.07 13.77
N GLY A 211 -15.88 18.32 14.77
CA GLY A 211 -16.27 18.45 16.18
C GLY A 211 -15.63 19.62 16.93
#